data_AF-A0ABC8R5J7-F1
#
_entry.id   AF-A0ABC8R5J7-F1
#
_cell.length_a   1.000
_cell.length_b   1.000
_cell.length_c   1.000
_cell.angle_alpha   90.00
_cell.angle_beta   90.00
_cell.angle_gamma   90.00
#
_symmetry.space_group_name_H-M   'P 1'
#
loop_
_entity.id
_entity.type
_entity.pdbx_description
1 polymer ?
#
loop_
_entity_poly.entity_id
_entity_poly.type
_entity_poly.pdbx_seq_one_letter_code
_entity_poly.pdbx_strand_id
1 'polypeptide(L)'
;MGVLAVMRSLRSKVDARSINPYCFVEINGLKFASPENIYKVIYEALSGHRVSWKKALQLLNERFSNRNKTDREDNRPCILFIDELDLLVMYNIIDWPTKPHSKLIVIEIANSMDFPEKLLPCISCHKGIYRLCFGPYYYQQLQEIISSRLKGMDAFEKQAIEFASRKVDSYAILDTLDFTFTLIC
;
A
#
# COMPACT_ATOMS: atom_id res chain seq x y z
N MET A 1 13.95 1.78 -3.34
CA MET A 1 13.58 1.42 -1.95
C MET A 1 12.11 1.03 -1.97
N GLY A 2 11.76 -0.23 -1.69
CA GLY A 2 10.36 -0.67 -1.67
C GLY A 2 9.67 -0.38 -0.33
N VAL A 3 8.34 -0.55 -0.26
CA VAL A 3 7.55 -0.37 0.97
C VAL A 3 8.11 -1.16 2.13
N LEU A 4 8.47 -2.41 1.89
CA LEU A 4 9.07 -3.28 2.90
C LEU A 4 10.38 -2.72 3.48
N ALA A 5 11.18 -2.01 2.67
CA ALA A 5 12.39 -1.34 3.14
C ALA A 5 12.05 -0.14 4.04
N VAL A 6 10.99 0.60 3.71
CA VAL A 6 10.47 1.68 4.57
C VAL A 6 9.95 1.10 5.88
N MET A 7 9.19 0.00 5.86
CA MET A 7 8.70 -0.65 7.07
C MET A 7 9.81 -1.18 7.97
N ARG A 8 10.91 -1.70 7.38
CA ARG A 8 12.11 -2.08 8.14
C ARG A 8 12.79 -0.88 8.79
N SER A 9 12.90 0.24 8.06
CA SER A 9 13.45 1.48 8.61
C SER A 9 12.59 2.05 9.74
N LEU A 10 11.26 2.03 9.58
CA LEU A 10 10.31 2.44 10.63
C LEU A 10 10.43 1.56 11.88
N ARG A 11 10.54 0.24 11.72
CA ARG A 11 10.75 -0.67 12.84
C ARG A 11 12.02 -0.33 13.63
N SER A 12 13.13 -0.09 12.95
CA SER A 12 14.38 0.34 13.60
C SER A 12 14.23 1.66 14.38
N LYS A 13 13.38 2.59 13.91
CA LYS A 13 13.07 3.84 14.63
C LYS A 13 12.18 3.62 15.86
N VAL A 14 11.28 2.63 15.83
CA VAL A 14 10.51 2.21 17.01
C VAL A 14 11.46 1.63 18.07
N ASP A 15 12.39 0.77 17.65
CA ASP A 15 13.37 0.15 18.55
C ASP A 15 14.29 1.20 19.20
N ALA A 16 14.66 2.23 18.42
CA ALA A 16 15.38 3.40 18.90
C ALA A 16 14.54 4.39 19.73
N ARG A 17 13.26 4.07 20.00
CA ARG A 17 12.27 4.93 20.70
C ARG A 17 12.08 6.32 20.10
N SER A 18 12.41 6.49 18.82
CA SER A 18 12.23 7.76 18.10
C SER A 18 10.78 7.98 17.66
N ILE A 19 9.99 6.91 17.54
CA ILE A 19 8.57 6.94 17.16
C ILE A 19 7.76 6.00 18.06
N ASN A 20 6.47 6.28 18.20
CA ASN A 20 5.58 5.45 19.00
C ASN A 20 5.34 4.06 18.35
N PRO A 21 5.09 3.02 19.15
CA PRO A 21 4.72 1.70 18.64
C PRO A 21 3.44 1.79 17.78
N TYR A 22 3.46 1.09 16.65
CA TYR A 22 2.34 1.02 15.70
C TYR A 22 2.01 -0.44 15.37
N CYS A 23 0.77 -0.69 14.97
CA CYS A 23 0.36 -1.96 14.39
C CYS A 23 0.62 -1.92 12.89
N PHE A 24 1.16 -3.00 12.31
CA PHE A 24 1.36 -3.13 10.87
C PHE A 24 0.67 -4.38 10.37
N VAL A 25 -0.23 -4.21 9.39
CA VAL A 25 -0.96 -5.31 8.76
C VAL A 25 -0.69 -5.25 7.26
N GLU A 26 -0.15 -6.33 6.70
CA GLU A 26 0.11 -6.49 5.26
C GLU A 26 -0.86 -7.49 4.67
N ILE A 27 -1.50 -7.10 3.57
CA ILE A 27 -2.51 -7.89 2.89
C ILE A 27 -2.23 -7.86 1.39
N ASN A 28 -2.25 -9.02 0.75
CA ASN A 28 -2.27 -9.13 -0.71
C ASN A 28 -3.67 -9.59 -1.13
N GLY A 29 -4.32 -8.81 -1.99
CA GLY A 29 -5.68 -9.01 -2.46
C GLY A 29 -5.84 -10.26 -3.33
N LEU A 30 -4.82 -10.64 -4.10
CA LEU A 30 -4.84 -11.86 -4.93
C LEU A 30 -4.94 -13.16 -4.12
N LYS A 31 -4.67 -13.12 -2.81
CA LYS A 31 -4.82 -14.29 -1.93
C LYS A 31 -6.27 -14.64 -1.63
N PHE A 32 -7.23 -13.79 -1.99
CA PHE A 32 -8.64 -13.98 -1.66
C PHE A 32 -9.46 -14.44 -2.86
N ALA A 33 -10.15 -15.56 -2.72
CA ALA A 33 -11.15 -16.01 -3.71
C ALA A 33 -12.43 -15.15 -3.71
N SER A 34 -12.71 -14.47 -2.60
CA SER A 34 -13.84 -13.53 -2.48
C SER A 34 -13.37 -12.32 -1.68
N PRO A 35 -13.61 -11.10 -2.17
CA PRO A 35 -12.91 -9.94 -1.67
C PRO A 35 -13.44 -9.50 -0.28
N GLU A 36 -14.64 -9.93 0.14
CA GLU A 36 -15.16 -9.66 1.50
C GLU A 36 -14.34 -10.34 2.60
N ASN A 37 -13.56 -11.37 2.27
CA ASN A 37 -12.70 -12.04 3.24
C ASN A 37 -11.56 -11.15 3.75
N ILE A 38 -11.27 -10.03 3.09
CA ILE A 38 -10.27 -9.07 3.57
C ILE A 38 -10.60 -8.57 4.97
N TYR A 39 -11.88 -8.32 5.26
CA TYR A 39 -12.33 -7.84 6.57
C TYR A 39 -12.01 -8.85 7.67
N LYS A 40 -12.11 -10.15 7.38
CA LYS A 40 -11.75 -11.19 8.34
C LYS A 40 -10.26 -11.14 8.66
N VAL A 41 -9.41 -11.01 7.64
CA VAL A 41 -7.95 -10.98 7.82
C VAL A 41 -7.50 -9.73 8.55
N ILE A 42 -8.06 -8.56 8.21
CA ILE A 42 -7.81 -7.31 8.94
C ILE A 42 -8.20 -7.47 10.41
N TYR A 43 -9.41 -7.98 10.67
CA TYR A 43 -9.89 -8.14 12.04
C TYR A 43 -9.08 -9.16 12.84
N GLU A 44 -8.72 -10.30 12.22
CA GLU A 44 -7.88 -11.32 12.84
C GLU A 44 -6.48 -10.78 13.16
N ALA A 45 -5.87 -10.04 12.24
CA ALA A 45 -4.55 -9.43 12.46
C ALA A 45 -4.56 -8.40 13.60
N LEU A 46 -5.69 -7.71 13.79
CA LEU A 46 -5.82 -6.65 14.79
C LEU A 46 -6.27 -7.14 16.16
N SER A 47 -7.15 -8.14 16.21
CA SER A 47 -7.79 -8.62 17.45
C SER A 47 -7.30 -10.01 17.89
N GLY A 48 -6.63 -10.75 17.00
CA GLY A 48 -6.28 -12.16 17.21
C GLY A 48 -7.46 -13.14 17.06
N HIS A 49 -8.68 -12.66 16.79
CA HIS A 49 -9.89 -13.48 16.75
C HIS A 49 -10.44 -13.66 15.34
N ARG A 50 -10.93 -14.87 15.05
CA ARG A 50 -11.60 -15.19 13.78
C ARG A 50 -13.10 -15.03 13.91
N VAL A 51 -13.69 -14.28 12.99
CA VAL A 51 -15.14 -14.08 12.89
C VAL A 51 -15.60 -14.14 11.42
N SER A 52 -16.92 -14.16 11.20
CA SER A 52 -17.48 -14.03 9.84
C SER A 52 -17.18 -12.64 9.27
N TRP A 53 -17.15 -12.51 7.94
CA TRP A 53 -16.78 -11.23 7.30
C TRP A 53 -17.77 -10.10 7.66
N LYS A 54 -19.07 -10.41 7.78
CA LYS A 54 -20.10 -9.45 8.19
C LYS A 54 -19.83 -8.91 9.59
N LYS A 55 -19.51 -9.82 10.52
CA LYS A 55 -19.20 -9.47 11.91
C LYS A 55 -17.86 -8.72 12.00
N ALA A 56 -16.85 -9.13 11.23
CA ALA A 56 -15.58 -8.43 11.14
C ALA A 56 -15.79 -6.98 10.65
N LEU A 57 -16.54 -6.79 9.57
CA LEU A 57 -16.85 -5.47 9.03
C LEU A 57 -17.56 -4.58 10.05
N GLN A 58 -18.56 -5.09 10.76
CA GLN A 58 -19.27 -4.35 11.81
C GLN A 58 -18.30 -3.91 12.93
N LEU A 59 -17.46 -4.84 13.42
CA LEU A 59 -16.51 -4.56 14.49
C LEU A 59 -15.41 -3.59 14.07
N LEU A 60 -14.92 -3.68 12.83
CA LEU A 60 -13.96 -2.74 12.27
C LEU A 60 -14.57 -1.33 12.12
N ASN A 61 -15.82 -1.24 11.63
CA ASN A 61 -16.55 0.01 11.57
C ASN A 61 -16.72 0.65 12.96
N GLU A 62 -17.12 -0.14 13.96
CA GLU A 62 -17.25 0.33 15.34
C GLU A 62 -15.90 0.80 15.90
N ARG A 63 -14.81 0.09 15.61
CA ARG A 63 -13.45 0.43 16.06
C ARG A 63 -12.94 1.74 15.45
N PHE A 64 -13.11 1.95 14.14
CA PHE A 64 -12.56 3.11 13.44
C PHE A 64 -13.52 4.31 13.40
N SER A 65 -14.83 4.12 13.61
CA SER A 65 -15.82 5.20 13.57
C SER A 65 -16.24 5.72 14.95
N ASN A 66 -16.22 4.89 16.00
CA ASN A 66 -16.84 5.26 17.27
C ASN A 66 -15.85 5.88 18.25
N ARG A 67 -16.27 6.95 18.92
CA ARG A 67 -15.45 7.78 19.83
C ARG A 67 -15.31 7.17 21.23
N ASN A 68 -15.43 5.85 21.36
CA ASN A 68 -15.63 5.24 22.66
C ASN A 68 -14.36 5.30 23.52
N LYS A 69 -14.54 5.98 24.66
CA LYS A 69 -13.56 6.41 25.67
C LYS A 69 -12.90 5.26 26.47
N THR A 70 -13.01 4.02 26.01
CA THR A 70 -12.66 2.84 26.82
C THR A 70 -11.31 2.23 26.50
N ASP A 71 -10.68 2.60 25.38
CA ASP A 71 -9.42 1.98 24.98
C ASP A 71 -8.21 2.81 25.43
N ARG A 72 -7.95 2.79 26.75
CA ARG A 72 -6.71 3.34 27.32
C ARG A 72 -5.49 2.46 27.00
N GLU A 73 -5.66 1.33 26.31
CA GLU A 73 -4.62 0.30 26.19
C GLU A 73 -4.16 0.03 24.74
N ASP A 74 -5.03 0.21 23.71
CA ASP A 74 -4.65 -0.01 22.31
C ASP A 74 -4.89 1.19 21.38
N ASN A 75 -4.49 2.39 21.83
CA ASN A 75 -4.61 3.63 21.05
C ASN A 75 -3.43 3.83 20.06
N ARG A 76 -2.84 2.73 19.58
CA ARG A 76 -1.67 2.71 18.70
C ARG A 76 -2.11 2.97 17.26
N PRO A 77 -1.37 3.78 16.48
CA PRO A 77 -1.67 3.92 15.06
C PRO A 77 -1.53 2.57 14.36
N CYS A 78 -2.45 2.29 13.44
CA CYS A 78 -2.43 1.09 12.61
C CYS A 78 -2.08 1.47 11.18
N ILE A 79 -1.08 0.82 10.61
CA ILE A 79 -0.70 0.96 9.21
C ILE A 79 -1.19 -0.29 8.49
N LEU A 80 -2.15 -0.12 7.59
CA LEU A 80 -2.70 -1.16 6.74
C LEU A 80 -2.09 -1.03 5.35
N PHE A 81 -1.22 -1.96 4.99
CA PHE A 81 -0.64 -2.07 3.66
C PHE A 81 -1.39 -3.10 2.84
N ILE A 82 -1.94 -2.67 1.70
CA ILE A 82 -2.74 -3.49 0.80
C ILE A 82 -2.09 -3.50 -0.57
N ASP A 83 -1.84 -4.68 -1.09
CA ASP A 83 -1.28 -4.92 -2.41
C ASP A 83 -2.34 -5.59 -3.29
N GLU A 84 -2.49 -5.15 -4.54
CA GLU A 84 -3.36 -5.76 -5.56
C GLU A 84 -4.82 -5.98 -5.10
N LEU A 85 -5.50 -4.91 -4.66
CA LEU A 85 -6.91 -4.98 -4.27
C LEU A 85 -7.86 -4.66 -5.45
N ASP A 86 -8.93 -5.44 -5.58
CA ASP A 86 -10.02 -5.12 -6.51
C ASP A 86 -10.85 -3.90 -6.05
N LEU A 87 -11.16 -3.02 -7.01
CA LEU A 87 -11.87 -1.74 -6.84
C LEU A 87 -13.17 -1.82 -6.01
N LEU A 88 -13.86 -2.96 -5.99
CA LEU A 88 -15.21 -3.09 -5.41
C LEU A 88 -15.21 -3.07 -3.87
N VAL A 89 -14.18 -3.58 -3.21
CA VAL A 89 -14.16 -3.78 -1.73
C VAL A 89 -13.54 -2.60 -0.97
N MET A 90 -13.06 -1.65 -1.73
CA MET A 90 -12.17 -0.61 -1.27
C MET A 90 -12.88 0.61 -0.70
N TYR A 91 -14.13 0.85 -1.10
CA TYR A 91 -14.95 1.97 -0.62
C TYR A 91 -15.00 2.04 0.92
N ASN A 92 -15.21 0.91 1.59
CA ASN A 92 -15.27 0.87 3.05
C ASN A 92 -13.90 1.13 3.71
N ILE A 93 -12.83 0.61 3.10
CA ILE A 93 -11.47 0.72 3.63
C ILE A 93 -10.96 2.16 3.49
N ILE A 94 -11.30 2.83 2.39
CA ILE A 94 -10.97 4.24 2.12
C ILE A 94 -11.70 5.19 3.07
N ASP A 95 -12.90 4.84 3.54
CA ASP A 95 -13.70 5.70 4.43
C ASP A 95 -13.27 5.63 5.91
N TRP A 96 -12.56 4.58 6.33
CA TRP A 96 -12.08 4.48 7.71
C TRP A 96 -11.04 5.53 8.12
N PRO A 97 -9.97 5.82 7.35
CA PRO A 97 -9.00 6.85 7.72
C PRO A 97 -9.60 8.27 7.73
N THR A 98 -10.68 8.53 6.96
CA THR A 98 -11.32 9.86 6.93
C THR A 98 -12.10 10.20 8.21
N LYS A 99 -12.36 9.22 9.08
CA LYS A 99 -13.08 9.46 10.34
C LYS A 99 -12.20 10.25 11.32
N PRO A 100 -12.73 11.29 11.99
CA PRO A 100 -11.95 12.26 12.79
C PRO A 100 -11.17 11.68 13.99
N HIS A 101 -11.39 10.42 14.34
CA HIS A 101 -10.72 9.73 15.44
C HIS A 101 -10.08 8.39 15.02
N SER A 102 -10.05 8.11 13.72
CA SER A 102 -9.37 6.94 13.21
C SER A 102 -7.87 7.18 13.24
N LYS A 103 -7.14 6.27 13.87
CA LYS A 103 -5.66 6.23 13.80
C LYS A 103 -5.22 5.18 12.78
N LEU A 104 -5.93 5.09 11.66
CA LEU A 104 -5.65 4.17 10.59
C LEU A 104 -4.94 4.92 9.45
N ILE A 105 -3.80 4.39 9.02
CA ILE A 105 -3.11 4.82 7.81
C ILE A 105 -3.24 3.69 6.81
N VAL A 106 -3.84 3.95 5.65
CA VAL A 106 -3.97 2.97 4.58
C VAL A 106 -2.94 3.29 3.50
N ILE A 107 -2.14 2.29 3.13
CA ILE A 107 -1.21 2.36 2.01
C ILE A 107 -1.63 1.29 1.03
N GLU A 108 -2.02 1.69 -0.17
CA GLU A 108 -2.38 0.75 -1.21
C GLU A 108 -1.50 0.89 -2.45
N ILE A 109 -1.14 -0.24 -3.05
CA ILE A 109 -0.61 -0.32 -4.41
C ILE A 109 -1.72 -0.73 -5.37
N ALA A 110 -2.06 0.16 -6.29
CA ALA A 110 -2.99 -0.08 -7.37
C ALA A 110 -2.29 -0.01 -8.73
N ASN A 111 -2.63 -0.94 -9.63
CA ASN A 111 -2.03 -1.04 -10.96
C ASN A 111 -2.68 -0.11 -12.01
N SER A 112 -3.79 0.54 -11.68
CA SER A 112 -4.56 1.35 -12.63
C SER A 112 -4.70 2.78 -12.16
N MET A 113 -4.50 3.72 -13.09
CA MET A 113 -4.59 5.14 -12.81
C MET A 113 -6.04 5.63 -12.59
N ASP A 114 -7.03 4.89 -13.10
CA ASP A 114 -8.47 5.20 -13.04
C ASP A 114 -9.09 4.97 -11.67
N PHE A 115 -8.27 4.49 -10.75
CA PHE A 115 -8.64 4.10 -9.42
C PHE A 115 -9.41 5.18 -8.62
N PRO A 116 -9.08 6.48 -8.70
CA PRO A 116 -9.88 7.51 -8.06
C PRO A 116 -11.10 7.92 -8.91
N GLU A 117 -10.99 7.88 -10.24
CA GLU A 117 -12.05 8.36 -11.13
C GLU A 117 -13.27 7.42 -11.13
N LYS A 118 -13.05 6.11 -10.98
CA LYS A 118 -14.11 5.10 -10.80
C LYS A 118 -14.78 5.15 -9.43
N LEU A 119 -14.20 5.87 -8.46
CA LEU A 119 -14.79 6.08 -7.13
C LEU A 119 -15.68 7.33 -7.02
N LEU A 120 -15.77 8.15 -8.08
CA LEU A 120 -16.64 9.35 -8.18
C LEU A 120 -16.40 10.37 -7.01
N PRO A 121 -17.06 11.55 -6.95
CA PRO A 121 -16.48 12.83 -6.52
C PRO A 121 -16.18 13.02 -5.01
N CYS A 122 -16.12 11.94 -4.23
CA CYS A 122 -15.82 11.98 -2.79
C CYS A 122 -14.36 12.33 -2.48
N ILE A 123 -13.45 12.15 -3.44
CA ILE A 123 -11.99 12.21 -3.25
C ILE A 123 -11.41 13.60 -3.53
N SER A 124 -11.94 14.34 -4.52
CA SER A 124 -11.41 15.66 -4.91
C SER A 124 -11.56 16.73 -3.83
N CYS A 125 -12.42 16.51 -2.83
CA CYS A 125 -12.64 17.44 -1.72
C CYS A 125 -12.15 16.91 -0.36
N HIS A 126 -11.69 15.65 -0.27
CA HIS A 126 -11.26 15.06 1.00
C HIS A 126 -9.78 15.33 1.27
N LYS A 127 -9.52 16.22 2.24
CA LYS A 127 -8.18 16.42 2.80
C LYS A 127 -7.69 15.09 3.42
N GLY A 128 -6.59 14.52 2.94
CA GLY A 128 -5.95 13.36 3.56
C GLY A 128 -5.52 12.23 2.61
N ILE A 129 -5.94 12.26 1.34
CA ILE A 129 -5.53 11.28 0.33
C ILE A 129 -4.35 11.85 -0.47
N TYR A 130 -3.20 11.19 -0.35
CA TYR A 130 -1.98 11.48 -1.09
C TYR A 130 -1.73 10.39 -2.12
N ARG A 131 -1.65 10.80 -3.39
CA ARG A 131 -1.35 9.90 -4.50
C ARG A 131 0.10 10.08 -4.93
N LEU A 132 0.82 8.98 -5.02
CA LEU A 132 2.17 8.94 -5.56
C LEU A 132 2.20 8.01 -6.77
N CYS A 133 2.39 8.59 -7.96
CA CYS A 133 2.44 7.84 -9.22
C CYS A 133 3.89 7.51 -9.54
N PHE A 134 4.16 6.24 -9.82
CA PHE A 134 5.45 5.78 -10.32
C PHE A 134 5.32 5.55 -11.82
N GLY A 135 5.88 6.48 -12.60
CA GLY A 135 5.99 6.30 -14.04
C GLY A 135 6.99 5.19 -14.41
N PRO A 136 7.00 4.77 -15.68
CA PRO A 136 7.95 3.78 -16.16
C PRO A 136 9.40 4.26 -15.99
N TYR A 137 10.32 3.31 -15.84
CA TYR A 137 11.74 3.62 -15.76
C TYR A 137 12.27 4.09 -17.12
N TYR A 138 12.99 5.21 -17.12
CA TYR A 138 13.74 5.64 -18.30
C TYR A 138 14.90 4.70 -18.61
N TYR A 139 15.35 4.63 -19.86
CA TYR A 139 16.48 3.77 -20.25
C TYR A 139 17.73 3.98 -19.40
N GLN A 140 18.01 5.21 -18.95
CA GLN A 140 19.16 5.51 -18.08
C GLN A 140 19.01 4.86 -16.69
N GLN A 141 17.80 4.90 -16.13
CA GLN A 141 17.49 4.26 -14.86
C GLN A 141 17.56 2.74 -14.98
N LEU A 142 17.05 2.18 -16.08
CA LEU A 142 17.16 0.75 -16.37
C LEU A 142 18.63 0.32 -16.47
N GLN A 143 19.45 1.09 -17.17
CA GLN A 143 20.89 0.83 -17.29
C GLN A 143 21.58 0.87 -15.92
N GLU A 144 21.25 1.84 -15.08
CA GLU A 144 21.79 1.93 -13.71
C GLU A 144 21.36 0.74 -12.86
N ILE A 145 20.08 0.34 -12.93
CA ILE A 145 19.55 -0.83 -12.21
C ILE A 145 20.29 -2.09 -12.64
N ILE A 146 20.41 -2.34 -13.95
CA ILE A 146 21.09 -3.53 -14.48
C ILE A 146 22.57 -3.51 -14.08
N SER A 147 23.25 -2.37 -14.22
CA SER A 147 24.67 -2.23 -13.87
C SER A 147 24.90 -2.43 -12.37
N SER A 148 24.00 -1.95 -11.52
CA SER A 148 24.05 -2.15 -10.07
C SER A 148 23.89 -3.63 -9.70
N ARG A 149 23.02 -4.36 -10.39
CA ARG A 149 22.79 -5.80 -10.18
C ARG A 149 23.92 -6.67 -10.71
N LEU A 150 24.58 -6.26 -11.79
CA LEU A 150 25.72 -6.96 -12.41
C LEU A 150 27.07 -6.60 -11.76
N LYS A 151 27.08 -5.73 -10.76
CA LYS A 151 28.32 -5.31 -10.08
C LYS A 151 29.04 -6.54 -9.50
N GLY A 152 30.20 -6.86 -10.06
CA GLY A 152 31.00 -8.05 -9.68
C GLY A 152 30.99 -9.19 -10.70
N MET A 153 30.27 -9.04 -11.82
CA MET A 153 30.25 -10.00 -12.94
C MET A 153 30.71 -9.30 -14.22
N ASP A 154 31.87 -9.70 -14.76
CA ASP A 154 32.42 -9.13 -16.00
C ASP A 154 31.99 -9.95 -17.24
N ALA A 155 30.69 -10.28 -17.30
CA ALA A 155 30.13 -11.14 -18.33
C ALA A 155 29.42 -10.38 -19.47
N PHE A 156 29.15 -9.08 -19.28
CA PHE A 156 28.35 -8.28 -20.20
C PHE A 156 29.04 -6.98 -20.58
N GLU A 157 29.11 -6.72 -21.88
CA GLU A 157 29.59 -5.44 -22.39
C GLU A 157 28.58 -4.32 -22.12
N LYS A 158 29.08 -3.12 -21.84
CA LYS A 158 28.25 -1.93 -21.57
C LYS A 158 27.28 -1.62 -22.71
N GLN A 159 27.70 -1.86 -23.96
CA GLN A 159 26.87 -1.64 -25.15
C GLN A 159 25.65 -2.57 -25.20
N ALA A 160 25.79 -3.82 -24.74
CA ALA A 160 24.69 -4.76 -24.66
C ALA A 160 23.64 -4.33 -23.62
N ILE A 161 24.10 -3.82 -22.46
CA ILE A 161 23.23 -3.30 -21.41
C ILE A 161 22.47 -2.05 -21.89
N GLU A 162 23.14 -1.14 -22.58
CA GLU A 162 22.51 0.04 -23.16
C GLU A 162 21.46 -0.34 -24.21
N PHE A 163 21.79 -1.27 -25.11
CA PHE A 163 20.86 -1.76 -26.12
C PHE A 163 19.61 -2.38 -25.49
N ALA A 164 19.78 -3.26 -24.50
CA ALA A 164 18.66 -3.89 -23.80
C ALA A 164 17.78 -2.85 -23.08
N SER A 165 18.39 -1.87 -22.41
CA SER A 165 17.69 -0.83 -21.66
C SER A 165 16.85 0.06 -22.58
N ARG A 166 17.40 0.51 -23.70
CA ARG A 166 16.67 1.32 -24.70
C ARG A 166 15.54 0.53 -25.34
N LYS A 167 15.75 -0.76 -25.57
CA LYS A 167 14.73 -1.62 -26.17
C LYS A 167 13.53 -1.77 -25.22
N VAL A 168 13.77 -2.02 -23.93
CA VAL A 168 12.71 -2.12 -22.91
C VAL A 168 11.97 -0.79 -22.74
N ASP A 169 12.69 0.33 -22.65
CA ASP A 169 12.08 1.67 -22.53
C ASP A 169 11.11 1.96 -23.71
N SER A 170 11.53 1.63 -24.94
CA SER A 170 10.68 1.81 -26.13
C SER A 170 9.38 1.01 -26.10
N TYR A 171 9.35 -0.13 -25.40
CA TYR A 171 8.14 -0.94 -25.21
C TYR A 171 7.33 -0.49 -23.99
N ALA A 172 8.00 -0.10 -22.90
CA ALA A 172 7.34 0.36 -21.68
C ALA A 172 6.58 1.69 -21.88
N ILE A 173 7.03 2.53 -22.82
CA ILE A 173 6.30 3.74 -23.24
C ILE A 173 4.96 3.38 -23.93
N LEU A 174 4.83 2.17 -24.49
CA LEU A 174 3.60 1.69 -25.13
C LEU A 174 2.65 0.97 -24.16
N ASP A 175 3.19 0.37 -23.09
CA ASP A 175 2.44 -0.30 -22.02
C ASP A 175 2.54 0.50 -20.71
N THR A 176 1.74 1.57 -20.57
CA THR A 176 1.60 2.34 -19.31
C THR A 176 0.94 1.50 -18.21
N LEU A 177 1.74 0.68 -17.53
CA LEU A 177 1.43 0.14 -16.20
C LEU A 177 2.02 1.09 -15.15
N ASP A 178 1.27 2.13 -14.84
CA ASP A 178 1.63 3.08 -13.78
C ASP A 178 1.24 2.49 -12.42
N PHE A 179 2.22 2.20 -11.57
CA PHE A 179 1.98 1.80 -10.20
C PHE A 179 1.61 3.04 -9.37
N THR A 180 0.39 3.06 -8.84
CA THR A 180 -0.08 4.12 -7.95
C THR A 180 0.05 3.67 -6.50
N PHE A 181 0.73 4.47 -5.69
CA PHE A 181 0.63 4.41 -4.24
C PHE A 181 -0.44 5.39 -3.78
N THR A 182 -1.52 4.88 -3.21
CA THR A 182 -2.52 5.71 -2.54
C THR A 182 -2.23 5.64 -1.04
N LEU A 183 -1.68 6.72 -0.49
CA LEU A 183 -1.55 6.91 0.94
C LEU A 183 -2.80 7.66 1.42
N ILE A 184 -3.59 7.03 2.28
CA ILE A 184 -4.75 7.64 2.91
C ILE A 184 -4.42 7.76 4.39
N CYS A 185 -4.20 9.00 4.82
CA CYS A 185 -3.91 9.37 6.21
C CYS A 185 -5.15 9.90 6.92
#